data_AF-A0A2M7SJU0-F1
#
_entry.id   AF-A0A2M7SJU0-F1
#
_cell.length_a   1.000
_cell.length_b   1.000
_cell.length_c   1.000
_cell.angle_alpha   90.00
_cell.angle_beta   90.00
_cell.angle_gamma   90.00
#
_symmetry.space_group_name_H-M   'P 1'
#
loop_
_entity.id
_entity.type
_entity.pdbx_description
1 polymer ?
#
loop_
_entity_poly.entity_id
_entity_poly.type
_entity_poly.pdbx_seq_one_letter_code
_entity_poly.pdbx_strand_id
1 'polypeptide(L)'
;MIDSVYFRQAELLLQILPLIDREAAFALKGGTAINFFARDLPRISVDIDLAYIPVAEREKSLHEISNTLVRISENVESKIPGTRIISKKVKGTDFLNVLFVRRKEATVKIEPNLVIRGSVFPPE
;
A
#
# COMPACT_ATOMS: atom_id res chain seq x y z
N MET A 1 22.90 3.72 16.50
CA MET A 1 21.90 3.88 15.41
C MET A 1 20.99 2.67 15.47
N ILE A 2 19.67 2.83 15.45
CA ILE A 2 18.73 1.69 15.41
C ILE A 2 18.74 1.15 13.97
N ASP A 3 19.81 0.43 13.60
CA ASP A 3 19.90 -0.27 12.32
C ASP A 3 19.16 -1.61 12.44
N SER A 4 17.83 -1.51 12.47
CA SER A 4 16.94 -2.67 12.53
C SER A 4 16.29 -2.92 11.17
N VAL A 5 15.85 -4.16 10.95
CA VAL A 5 15.05 -4.51 9.77
C VAL A 5 13.83 -3.59 9.60
N TYR A 6 13.22 -3.14 10.71
CA TYR A 6 12.09 -2.22 10.70
C TYR A 6 12.44 -0.82 10.21
N PHE A 7 13.66 -0.35 10.48
CA PHE A 7 14.13 0.93 9.94
C PHE A 7 14.30 0.85 8.43
N ARG A 8 14.92 -0.24 7.92
CA ARG A 8 15.05 -0.49 6.48
C ARG A 8 13.69 -0.68 5.79
N GLN A 9 12.72 -1.29 6.48
CA GLN A 9 11.34 -1.35 6.00
C GLN A 9 10.69 0.04 5.94
N ALA A 10 10.87 0.88 6.97
CA ALA A 10 10.37 2.25 6.96
C ALA A 10 10.99 3.09 5.84
N GLU A 11 12.30 2.98 5.60
CA GLU A 11 12.98 3.63 4.48
C GLU A 11 12.42 3.20 3.11
N LEU A 12 12.14 1.90 2.94
CA LEU A 12 11.50 1.40 1.72
C LEU A 12 10.05 1.89 1.61
N LEU A 13 9.29 1.88 2.71
CA LEU A 13 7.92 2.37 2.78
C LEU A 13 7.83 3.84 2.35
N LEU A 14 8.71 4.69 2.87
CA LEU A 14 8.79 6.12 2.51
C LEU A 14 9.11 6.36 1.03
N GLN A 15 9.81 5.44 0.37
CA GLN A 15 10.03 5.50 -1.08
C GLN A 15 8.81 5.03 -1.89
N ILE A 16 8.02 4.10 -1.34
CA ILE A 16 6.82 3.56 -1.99
C ILE A 16 5.65 4.55 -1.91
N LEU A 17 5.45 5.22 -0.77
CA LEU A 17 4.28 6.08 -0.52
C LEU A 17 4.04 7.12 -1.64
N PRO A 18 5.05 7.88 -2.12
CA PRO A 18 4.84 8.85 -3.21
C PRO A 18 4.45 8.23 -4.56
N LEU A 19 4.67 6.93 -4.75
CA LEU A 19 4.23 6.22 -5.96
C LEU A 19 2.76 5.81 -5.83
N ILE A 20 2.31 5.47 -4.62
CA ILE A 20 0.90 5.18 -4.32
C ILE A 20 0.07 6.45 -4.34
N ASP A 21 0.60 7.57 -3.83
CA ASP A 21 -0.09 8.87 -3.78
C ASP A 21 -0.57 9.37 -5.15
N ARG A 22 0.08 8.93 -6.24
CA ARG A 22 -0.33 9.22 -7.62
C ARG A 22 -1.63 8.53 -8.03
N GLU A 23 -2.01 7.47 -7.32
CA GLU A 23 -3.22 6.71 -7.56
C GLU A 23 -4.35 7.26 -6.67
N ALA A 24 -4.99 8.34 -7.12
CA ALA A 24 -6.05 9.06 -6.39
C ALA A 24 -7.25 8.19 -5.97
N ALA A 25 -7.36 6.96 -6.48
CA ALA A 25 -8.35 5.97 -6.05
C ALA A 25 -8.08 5.42 -4.64
N PHE A 26 -6.88 5.60 -4.09
CA PHE A 26 -6.51 5.12 -2.76
C PHE A 26 -6.19 6.25 -1.80
N ALA A 27 -6.55 6.04 -0.53
CA ALA A 27 -6.03 6.81 0.59
C ALA A 27 -5.31 5.91 1.58
N LEU A 28 -4.22 6.40 2.17
CA LEU A 28 -3.53 5.72 3.25
C LEU A 28 -4.41 5.71 4.52
N LYS A 29 -4.48 4.56 5.19
CA LYS A 29 -5.18 4.42 6.47
C LYS A 29 -4.35 3.62 7.48
N GLY A 30 -4.94 3.36 8.64
CA GLY A 30 -4.41 2.42 9.61
C GLY A 30 -3.19 2.96 10.37
N GLY A 31 -2.34 2.04 10.82
CA GLY A 31 -1.25 2.35 11.74
C GLY A 31 -0.21 3.31 11.17
N THR A 32 0.12 3.15 9.89
CA THR A 32 1.12 3.98 9.18
C THR A 32 0.62 5.39 8.93
N ALA A 33 -0.65 5.56 8.51
CA ALA A 33 -1.26 6.89 8.43
C ALA A 33 -1.14 7.64 9.76
N ILE A 34 -1.52 6.97 10.86
CA ILE A 34 -1.49 7.57 12.19
C ILE A 34 -0.06 7.92 12.61
N ASN A 35 0.87 6.97 12.45
CA ASN A 35 2.23 7.08 12.98
C ASN A 35 3.11 8.07 12.22
N PHE A 36 2.90 8.26 10.91
CA PHE A 36 3.73 9.13 10.08
C PHE A 36 3.11 10.51 9.84
N PHE A 37 1.78 10.62 9.85
CA PHE A 37 1.10 11.84 9.39
C PHE A 37 0.15 12.46 10.40
N ALA A 38 -0.45 11.68 11.31
CA ALA A 38 -1.46 12.21 12.23
C ALA A 38 -0.93 12.49 13.64
N ARG A 39 -0.03 11.63 14.17
CA ARG A 39 0.43 11.71 15.56
C ARG A 39 1.87 11.22 15.70
N ASP A 40 2.66 11.98 16.45
CA ASP A 40 3.96 11.52 16.92
C ASP A 40 3.76 10.39 17.95
N LEU A 41 4.17 9.18 17.57
CA LEU A 41 4.04 7.97 18.38
C LEU A 41 5.41 7.30 18.49
N PRO A 42 5.82 6.78 19.66
CA PRO A 42 7.12 6.15 19.87
C PRO A 42 7.17 4.71 19.32
N ARG A 43 6.78 4.52 18.05
CA ARG A 43 6.79 3.24 17.33
C ARG A 43 7.03 3.46 15.85
N ILE A 44 7.38 2.39 15.13
CA ILE A 44 7.51 2.38 13.67
C ILE A 44 6.45 1.45 13.09
N SER A 45 5.61 1.98 12.20
CA SER A 45 4.64 1.22 11.40
C SER A 45 5.23 0.98 10.01
N VAL A 46 5.16 -0.26 9.50
CA VAL A 46 5.91 -0.68 8.30
C VAL A 46 5.05 -1.32 7.22
N ASP A 47 3.73 -1.31 7.39
CA ASP A 47 2.75 -1.80 6.42
C ASP A 47 2.00 -0.62 5.78
N ILE A 48 1.52 -0.79 4.56
CA ILE A 48 0.71 0.20 3.85
C ILE A 48 -0.71 -0.35 3.73
N ASP A 49 -1.61 0.17 4.56
CA ASP A 49 -3.03 -0.12 4.50
C ASP A 49 -3.75 0.94 3.66
N LEU A 50 -4.53 0.52 2.67
CA LEU A 50 -5.23 1.44 1.76
C LEU A 50 -6.75 1.34 1.90
N ALA A 51 -7.43 2.48 1.83
CA ALA A 51 -8.86 2.58 1.57
C ALA A 51 -9.07 2.91 0.10
N TYR A 52 -9.92 2.15 -0.59
CA TYR A 52 -10.37 2.52 -1.93
C TYR A 52 -11.50 3.55 -1.83
N ILE A 53 -11.33 4.71 -2.44
CA ILE A 53 -12.17 5.90 -2.27
C ILE A 53 -13.43 5.89 -3.15
N PRO A 54 -13.38 5.49 -4.43
CA PRO A 54 -14.60 5.45 -5.22
C PRO A 54 -15.64 4.49 -4.63
N VAL A 55 -16.92 4.88 -4.68
CA VAL A 55 -18.03 4.01 -4.30
C VAL A 55 -18.69 3.51 -5.57
N ALA A 56 -18.53 2.22 -5.84
CA ALA A 56 -19.11 1.54 -6.98
C ALA A 56 -19.53 0.11 -6.62
N GLU A 57 -20.19 -0.55 -7.58
CA GLU A 57 -20.49 -1.97 -7.52
C GLU A 57 -19.24 -2.79 -7.18
N ARG A 58 -19.46 -3.91 -6.47
CA ARG A 58 -18.37 -4.72 -5.90
C ARG A 58 -17.37 -5.15 -6.97
N GLU A 59 -17.85 -5.79 -8.04
CA GLU A 59 -16.99 -6.33 -9.09
C GLU A 59 -16.18 -5.22 -9.78
N LYS A 60 -16.81 -4.09 -10.08
CA LYS A 60 -16.12 -2.92 -10.66
C LYS A 60 -15.01 -2.42 -9.73
N SER A 61 -15.31 -2.30 -8.43
CA SER A 61 -14.33 -1.88 -7.43
C SER A 61 -13.15 -2.85 -7.35
N LEU A 62 -13.40 -4.17 -7.38
CA LEU A 62 -12.33 -5.19 -7.34
C LEU A 62 -11.44 -5.15 -8.58
N HIS A 63 -12.02 -4.95 -9.77
CA HIS A 63 -11.25 -4.77 -11.00
C HIS A 63 -10.36 -3.53 -10.93
N GLU A 64 -10.91 -2.39 -10.50
CA GLU A 64 -10.16 -1.14 -10.41
C GLU A 64 -9.05 -1.22 -9.35
N ILE A 65 -9.33 -1.79 -8.18
CA ILE A 65 -8.32 -2.07 -7.14
C ILE A 65 -7.20 -2.94 -7.72
N SER A 66 -7.54 -4.05 -8.36
CA SER A 66 -6.57 -4.99 -8.93
C SER A 66 -5.70 -4.30 -9.99
N ASN A 67 -6.31 -3.56 -10.92
CA ASN A 67 -5.57 -2.83 -11.96
C ASN A 67 -4.67 -1.74 -11.37
N THR A 68 -5.10 -1.09 -10.30
CA THR A 68 -4.30 -0.08 -9.60
C THR A 68 -3.12 -0.72 -8.89
N LEU A 69 -3.29 -1.91 -8.27
CA LEU A 69 -2.18 -2.67 -7.71
C LEU A 69 -1.16 -3.09 -8.78
N VAL A 70 -1.60 -3.46 -9.99
CA VAL A 70 -0.68 -3.73 -11.11
C VAL A 70 0.15 -2.49 -11.43
N ARG A 71 -0.48 -1.33 -11.63
CA ARG A 71 0.25 -0.07 -11.91
C ARG A 71 1.23 0.30 -10.80
N ILE A 72 0.82 0.16 -9.52
CA ILE A 72 1.70 0.37 -8.37
C ILE A 72 2.91 -0.57 -8.44
N SER A 73 2.71 -1.86 -8.73
CA SER A 73 3.80 -2.83 -8.82
C SER A 73 4.81 -2.47 -9.91
N GLU A 74 4.34 -2.11 -11.10
CA GLU A 74 5.18 -1.72 -12.23
C GLU A 74 5.96 -0.43 -11.92
N ASN A 75 5.30 0.56 -11.32
CA ASN A 75 5.93 1.81 -10.92
C ASN A 75 7.01 1.60 -9.85
N VAL A 76 6.74 0.76 -8.85
CA VAL A 76 7.71 0.43 -7.80
C VAL A 76 8.94 -0.26 -8.40
N GLU A 77 8.75 -1.28 -9.24
CA GLU A 77 9.89 -1.99 -9.87
C GLU A 77 10.70 -1.09 -10.80
N SER A 78 10.03 -0.17 -11.51
CA SER A 78 10.69 0.80 -12.38
C SER A 78 11.47 1.87 -11.61
N LYS A 79 10.93 2.37 -10.50
CA LYS A 79 11.45 3.56 -9.79
C LYS A 79 12.33 3.24 -8.59
N ILE A 80 12.27 2.04 -8.04
CA ILE A 80 13.03 1.64 -6.85
C ILE A 80 13.91 0.43 -7.21
N PRO A 81 15.16 0.66 -7.69
CA PRO A 81 16.03 -0.43 -8.10
C PRO A 81 16.30 -1.46 -7.00
N GLY A 82 16.30 -2.73 -7.41
CA GLY A 82 16.54 -3.87 -6.52
C GLY A 82 15.30 -4.30 -5.72
N THR A 83 14.12 -3.75 -6.00
CA THR A 83 12.86 -4.31 -5.49
C THR A 83 12.43 -5.55 -6.27
N ARG A 84 11.76 -6.46 -5.59
CA ARG A 84 11.03 -7.58 -6.17
C ARG A 84 9.60 -7.57 -5.65
N ILE A 85 8.63 -7.68 -6.54
CA ILE A 85 7.22 -7.77 -6.15
C ILE A 85 6.78 -9.22 -6.03
N ILE A 86 6.01 -9.50 -4.98
CA ILE A 86 5.23 -10.73 -4.86
C ILE A 86 3.77 -10.32 -4.66
N SER A 87 2.91 -10.63 -5.62
CA SER A 87 1.48 -10.33 -5.55
C SER A 87 0.67 -11.54 -5.06
N LYS A 88 -0.37 -11.30 -4.27
CA LYS A 88 -1.41 -12.29 -3.96
C LYS A 88 -2.73 -11.92 -4.61
N LYS A 89 -3.49 -12.97 -4.93
CA LYS A 89 -4.85 -12.89 -5.45
C LYS A 89 -5.87 -13.22 -4.37
N VAL A 90 -7.07 -12.68 -4.49
CA VAL A 90 -8.22 -13.15 -3.70
C VAL A 90 -8.51 -14.60 -4.05
N LYS A 91 -8.70 -15.44 -3.03
CA LYS A 91 -8.94 -16.88 -3.20
C LYS A 91 -10.12 -17.12 -4.16
N GLY A 92 -9.88 -17.91 -5.21
CA GLY A 92 -10.90 -18.27 -6.19
C GLY A 92 -11.18 -17.21 -7.26
N THR A 93 -10.35 -16.17 -7.37
CA THR A 93 -10.47 -15.12 -8.41
C THR A 93 -9.09 -14.74 -8.95
N ASP A 94 -9.08 -13.95 -10.03
CA ASP A 94 -7.86 -13.36 -10.57
C ASP A 94 -7.51 -11.97 -10.03
N PHE A 95 -8.33 -11.40 -9.15
CA PHE A 95 -8.10 -10.07 -8.59
C PHE A 95 -6.94 -10.06 -7.60
N LEU A 96 -6.01 -9.14 -7.81
CA LEU A 96 -4.95 -8.85 -6.84
C LEU A 96 -5.53 -8.19 -5.59
N ASN A 97 -5.00 -8.56 -4.43
CA ASN A 97 -5.40 -7.97 -3.16
C ASN A 97 -4.27 -7.63 -2.20
N VAL A 98 -3.05 -8.12 -2.45
CA VAL A 98 -1.87 -7.79 -1.63
C VAL A 98 -0.65 -7.73 -2.52
N LEU A 99 0.22 -6.76 -2.28
CA LEU A 99 1.59 -6.73 -2.80
C LEU A 99 2.58 -6.83 -1.64
N PHE A 100 3.62 -7.63 -1.81
CA PHE A 100 4.80 -7.62 -0.97
C PHE A 100 5.96 -7.05 -1.78
N VAL A 101 6.42 -5.86 -1.39
CA VAL A 101 7.60 -5.23 -1.99
C VAL A 101 8.81 -5.63 -1.16
N ARG A 102 9.72 -6.41 -1.76
CA ARG A 102 10.96 -6.85 -1.10
C ARG A 102 12.16 -6.11 -1.64
N ARG A 103 13.05 -5.64 -0.77
CA ARG A 103 14.35 -5.07 -1.14
C ARG A 103 15.38 -5.43 -0.07
N LYS A 104 16.41 -6.21 -0.43
CA LYS A 104 17.35 -6.82 0.53
C LYS A 104 16.58 -7.59 1.62
N GLU A 105 16.81 -7.30 2.90
CA GLU A 105 16.07 -7.92 4.01
C GLU A 105 14.73 -7.24 4.33
N ALA A 106 14.43 -6.08 3.73
CA ALA A 106 13.19 -5.34 3.99
C ALA A 106 12.03 -5.87 3.14
N THR A 107 10.85 -5.99 3.76
CA THR A 107 9.58 -6.30 3.08
C THR A 107 8.51 -5.32 3.53
N VAL A 108 7.84 -4.64 2.60
CA VAL A 108 6.67 -3.79 2.88
C VAL A 108 5.44 -4.44 2.26
N LYS A 109 4.38 -4.59 3.04
CA LYS A 109 3.09 -5.09 2.56
C LYS A 109 2.20 -3.92 2.15
N ILE A 110 1.58 -4.00 0.97
CA ILE A 110 0.56 -3.05 0.50
C ILE A 110 -0.77 -3.81 0.42
N GLU A 111 -1.77 -3.37 1.16
CA GLU A 111 -3.05 -4.08 1.33
C GLU A 111 -4.24 -3.10 1.29
N PRO A 112 -5.01 -3.07 0.19
CA PRO A 112 -6.29 -2.38 0.16
C PRO A 112 -7.40 -3.16 0.87
N ASN A 113 -8.32 -2.45 1.52
CA ASN A 113 -9.55 -3.05 2.03
C ASN A 113 -10.53 -3.33 0.88
N LEU A 114 -10.89 -4.60 0.69
CA LEU A 114 -11.82 -5.03 -0.36
C LEU A 114 -13.29 -5.02 0.04
N VAL A 115 -13.58 -4.78 1.32
CA VAL A 115 -14.94 -4.82 1.89
C VAL A 115 -15.44 -3.39 2.11
N ILE A 116 -14.73 -2.63 2.94
CA ILE A 116 -15.06 -1.25 3.28
C ILE A 116 -14.40 -0.33 2.26
N ARG A 117 -15.22 0.47 1.57
CA ARG A 117 -14.83 1.41 0.50
C ARG A 117 -15.48 2.77 0.78
N GLY A 118 -14.96 3.81 0.15
CA GLY A 118 -15.39 5.18 0.38
C GLY A 118 -14.76 5.82 1.61
N SER A 119 -15.05 7.10 1.77
CA SER A 119 -14.71 7.88 2.96
C SER A 119 -15.88 8.79 3.32
N VAL A 120 -16.01 9.10 4.61
CA VAL A 120 -17.03 10.05 5.09
C VAL A 120 -16.59 11.49 4.81
N PHE A 121 -15.28 11.76 4.98
CA PHE A 121 -14.65 13.03 4.65
C PHE A 121 -13.67 12.84 3.49
N PRO A 122 -13.37 13.90 2.71
CA PRO A 122 -12.30 13.85 1.72
C PRO A 122 -10.96 13.43 2.36
N PRO A 123 -10.14 12.60 1.68
CA PRO A 123 -8.77 12.36 2.10
C PRO A 123 -7.95 13.65 2.14
N GLU A 124 -7.02 13.74 3.08
CA GLU A 124 -6.08 14.86 3.28
C GLU A 124 -4.80 14.70 2.47
#